data_AF-A0A946LHL0-F1
#
_entry.id   AF-A0A946LHL0-F1
#
_cell.length_a   1.000
_cell.length_b   1.000
_cell.length_c   1.000
_cell.angle_alpha   90.00
_cell.angle_beta   90.00
_cell.angle_gamma   90.00
#
_symmetry.space_group_name_H-M   'P 1'
#
loop_
_entity.id
_entity.type
_entity.pdbx_description
1 polymer ?
#
loop_
_entity_poly.entity_id
_entity_poly.type
_entity_poly.pdbx_seq_one_letter_code
_entity_poly.pdbx_strand_id
1 'polypeptide(L)'
;MTEKIYLHLYHGRKDPLEDLEDWGSEGPVFGPYENVQITYGAHIKMHTPDGFDDLTWHDDLVYYDGVYYGDVSICTSPDQSAIPYEEEKSNPPKKEQCHDDNPKL
;
A
#
# COMPACT_ATOMS: atom_id res chain seq x y z
N MET A 1 17.91 17.21 -14.64
CA MET A 1 17.82 15.88 -14.02
C MET A 1 16.43 15.79 -13.42
N THR A 2 15.70 14.72 -13.68
CA THR A 2 14.42 14.48 -13.01
C THR A 2 14.73 14.06 -11.57
N GLU A 3 14.08 14.68 -10.60
CA GLU A 3 14.23 14.29 -9.20
C GLU A 3 13.66 12.88 -9.01
N LYS A 4 14.35 12.06 -8.23
CA LYS A 4 13.91 10.70 -7.91
C LYS A 4 12.84 10.77 -6.82
N ILE A 5 11.72 10.10 -7.04
CA ILE A 5 10.61 10.04 -6.10
C ILE A 5 10.61 8.69 -5.41
N TYR A 6 10.31 8.68 -4.12
CA TYR A 6 10.16 7.48 -3.32
C TYR A 6 8.81 7.50 -2.61
N LEU A 7 8.26 6.32 -2.37
CA LEU A 7 6.99 6.12 -1.70
C LEU A 7 7.22 5.30 -0.42
N HIS A 8 6.78 5.79 0.73
CA HIS A 8 6.90 5.10 2.02
C HIS A 8 5.53 4.79 2.60
N LEU A 9 5.33 3.55 3.03
CA LEU A 9 4.12 3.12 3.74
C LEU A 9 4.27 3.24 5.26
N TYR A 10 3.22 3.72 5.93
CA TYR A 10 3.18 3.90 7.39
C TYR A 10 1.86 3.41 7.98
N HIS A 11 1.83 3.33 9.32
CA HIS A 11 0.65 2.94 10.09
C HIS A 11 0.14 1.54 9.72
N GLY A 12 1.08 0.60 9.71
CA GLY A 12 0.85 -0.80 9.40
C GLY A 12 0.11 -1.52 10.53
N ARG A 13 -0.89 -2.32 10.14
CA ARG A 13 -1.72 -3.16 11.02
C ARG A 13 -1.92 -4.54 10.41
N LYS A 14 -2.21 -5.56 11.24
CA LYS A 14 -2.37 -6.95 10.75
C LYS A 14 -3.83 -7.29 10.43
N ASP A 15 -4.76 -6.69 11.16
CA ASP A 15 -6.18 -6.75 10.87
C ASP A 15 -6.63 -5.38 10.33
N PRO A 16 -7.22 -5.28 9.13
CA PRO A 16 -7.65 -3.98 8.58
C PRO A 16 -8.71 -3.27 9.44
N LEU A 17 -9.41 -4.00 10.34
CA LEU A 17 -10.36 -3.42 11.28
C LEU A 17 -9.74 -3.06 12.64
N GLU A 18 -8.43 -3.26 12.80
CA GLU A 18 -7.69 -2.91 14.01
C GLU A 18 -7.73 -1.39 14.22
N ASP A 19 -8.25 -0.98 15.38
CA ASP A 19 -8.08 0.37 15.90
C ASP A 19 -6.70 0.47 16.54
N LEU A 20 -5.81 1.22 15.90
CA LEU A 20 -4.42 1.32 16.34
C LEU A 20 -4.36 2.18 17.62
N GLU A 21 -3.94 1.56 18.73
CA GLU A 21 -3.72 2.28 20.00
C GLU A 21 -2.50 3.23 19.95
N ASP A 22 -1.61 3.06 18.96
CA ASP A 22 -0.42 3.89 18.68
C ASP A 22 -0.25 4.09 17.15
N TRP A 23 0.96 4.35 16.65
CA TRP A 23 1.25 4.57 15.23
C TRP A 23 1.35 3.29 14.37
N GLY A 24 1.23 2.08 14.93
CA GLY A 24 1.38 0.82 14.17
C GLY A 24 2.81 0.55 13.68
N SER A 25 2.97 -0.33 12.69
CA SER A 25 4.29 -0.69 12.13
C SER A 25 4.71 0.21 10.97
N GLU A 26 6.01 0.53 10.89
CA GLU A 26 6.61 1.16 9.73
C GLU A 26 6.71 0.18 8.55
N GLY A 27 6.46 0.67 7.33
CA GLY A 27 6.41 -0.13 6.12
C GLY A 27 7.65 0.03 5.23
N PRO A 28 7.61 -0.53 4.01
CA PRO A 28 8.70 -0.38 3.05
C PRO A 28 8.73 1.01 2.41
N VAL A 29 9.94 1.41 1.99
CA VAL A 29 10.13 2.45 0.98
C VAL A 29 10.30 1.80 -0.37
N PHE A 30 9.59 2.31 -1.38
CA PHE A 30 9.72 1.92 -2.77
C PHE A 30 10.31 3.04 -3.61
N GLY A 31 10.99 2.65 -4.70
CA GLY A 31 11.56 3.55 -5.68
C GLY A 31 13.03 3.24 -5.96
N PRO A 32 13.73 4.13 -6.69
CA PRO A 32 13.26 5.44 -7.16
C PRO A 32 12.28 5.36 -8.34
N TYR A 33 11.37 6.34 -8.40
CA TYR A 33 10.36 6.53 -9.44
C TYR A 33 10.48 7.91 -10.11
N GLU A 34 9.94 8.03 -11.32
CA GLU A 34 9.87 9.29 -12.08
C GLU A 34 8.61 10.11 -11.75
N ASN A 35 7.52 9.42 -11.38
CA ASN A 35 6.23 10.02 -11.07
C ASN A 35 5.40 9.07 -10.17
N VAL A 36 4.49 9.64 -9.38
CA VAL A 36 3.45 8.91 -8.66
C VAL A 36 2.09 9.48 -9.06
N GLN A 37 1.18 8.63 -9.53
CA GLN A 37 -0.19 8.98 -9.88
C GLN A 37 -1.17 8.25 -8.96
N ILE A 38 -2.05 9.00 -8.29
CA ILE A 38 -3.13 8.45 -7.48
C ILE A 38 -4.45 8.64 -8.22
N THR A 39 -5.27 7.61 -8.32
CA THR A 39 -6.55 7.65 -9.06
C THR A 39 -7.69 7.12 -8.18
N TYR A 40 -8.62 8.01 -7.84
CA TYR A 40 -9.89 7.74 -7.14
C TYR A 40 -9.79 6.91 -5.85
N GLY A 41 -8.65 6.90 -5.16
CA GLY A 41 -8.45 6.03 -4.01
C GLY A 41 -8.53 4.54 -4.38
N ALA A 42 -8.16 4.19 -5.60
CA ALA A 42 -8.10 2.81 -6.09
C ALA A 42 -6.66 2.39 -6.39
N HIS A 43 -5.93 3.21 -7.16
CA HIS A 43 -4.57 2.91 -7.61
C HIS A 43 -3.59 3.99 -7.17
N ILE A 44 -2.39 3.55 -6.81
CA ILE A 44 -1.19 4.36 -6.71
C ILE A 44 -0.19 3.78 -7.71
N LYS A 45 -0.04 4.47 -8.84
CA LYS A 45 0.88 4.07 -9.90
C LYS A 45 2.21 4.77 -9.73
N MET A 46 3.26 3.99 -9.51
CA MET A 46 4.63 4.49 -9.38
C MET A 46 5.38 4.24 -10.69
N HIS A 47 5.63 5.30 -11.45
CA HIS A 47 6.17 5.20 -12.81
C HIS A 47 7.69 4.99 -12.82
N THR A 48 8.11 4.03 -13.64
CA THR A 48 9.50 3.75 -13.98
C THR A 48 9.72 4.03 -15.47
N PRO A 49 10.97 4.07 -15.97
CA PRO A 49 11.23 4.23 -17.39
C PRO A 49 10.57 3.16 -18.28
N ASP A 50 10.33 1.97 -17.72
CA ASP A 50 9.83 0.79 -18.45
C ASP A 50 8.33 0.51 -18.21
N GLY A 51 7.66 1.28 -17.35
CA GLY A 51 6.26 1.04 -17.00
C GLY A 51 5.81 1.70 -15.70
N PHE A 52 5.08 0.96 -14.88
CA PHE A 52 4.68 1.38 -13.54
C PHE A 52 4.47 0.18 -12.62
N ASP A 53 4.80 0.37 -11.34
CA ASP A 53 4.30 -0.45 -10.25
C ASP A 53 2.92 0.06 -9.83
N ASP A 54 2.04 -0.81 -9.32
CA ASP A 54 0.64 -0.45 -9.02
C ASP A 54 0.22 -0.98 -7.65
N LEU A 55 0.32 -0.12 -6.62
CA LEU A 55 -0.25 -0.40 -5.32
C LEU A 55 -1.75 -0.11 -5.35
N THR A 56 -2.54 -1.00 -4.77
CA THR A 56 -3.99 -0.87 -4.73
C THR A 56 -4.46 -0.49 -3.32
N TRP A 57 -5.40 0.44 -3.25
CA TRP A 57 -6.16 0.71 -2.04
C TRP A 57 -7.24 -0.36 -1.87
N HIS A 58 -7.24 -0.98 -0.69
CA HIS A 58 -8.28 -1.88 -0.21
C HIS A 58 -9.09 -1.14 0.85
N ASP A 59 -10.26 -0.65 0.42
CA ASP A 59 -11.03 0.35 1.17
C ASP A 59 -10.20 1.63 1.40
N ASP A 60 -9.72 1.89 2.61
CA ASP A 60 -8.90 3.03 2.98
C ASP A 60 -7.45 2.68 3.32
N LEU A 61 -7.02 1.43 3.06
CA LEU A 61 -5.68 0.93 3.40
C LEU A 61 -4.93 0.40 2.19
N VAL A 62 -3.60 0.53 2.17
CA VAL A 62 -2.72 -0.13 1.20
C VAL A 62 -2.24 -1.45 1.78
N TYR A 63 -2.44 -2.56 1.09
CA TYR A 63 -1.91 -3.86 1.54
C TYR A 63 -0.54 -4.13 0.91
N TYR A 64 0.44 -4.52 1.73
CA TYR A 64 1.70 -5.05 1.24
C TYR A 64 2.32 -6.04 2.24
N ASP A 65 2.66 -7.24 1.77
CA ASP A 65 3.38 -8.29 2.50
C ASP A 65 2.76 -8.66 3.87
N GLY A 66 1.44 -8.83 3.88
CA GLY A 66 0.70 -9.21 5.10
C GLY A 66 0.50 -8.07 6.08
N VAL A 67 0.57 -6.81 5.65
CA VAL A 67 0.33 -5.62 6.47
C VAL A 67 -0.56 -4.65 5.71
N TYR A 68 -1.51 -4.02 6.41
CA TYR A 68 -2.36 -2.95 5.90
C TYR A 68 -1.89 -1.59 6.42
N TYR A 69 -1.51 -0.70 5.52
CA TYR A 69 -0.93 0.61 5.82
C TYR A 69 -1.96 1.71 5.61
N GLY A 70 -2.03 2.65 6.55
CA GLY A 70 -2.98 3.77 6.49
C GLY A 70 -2.46 4.96 5.70
N ASP A 71 -1.14 5.12 5.69
CA ASP A 71 -0.51 6.33 5.18
C ASP A 71 0.52 6.01 4.10
N VAL A 72 0.59 6.91 3.14
CA VAL A 72 1.53 6.89 2.03
C VAL A 72 2.23 8.25 1.99
N SER A 73 3.54 8.25 2.22
CA SER A 73 4.38 9.43 2.09
C SER A 73 5.12 9.41 0.76
N ILE A 74 5.22 10.57 0.10
CA ILE A 74 5.96 10.75 -1.14
C ILE A 74 7.10 11.73 -0.88
N CYS A 75 8.35 11.31 -1.12
CA CYS A 75 9.53 12.10 -0.81
C CYS A 75 10.63 11.96 -1.88
N THR A 76 11.60 12.87 -1.87
CA THR A 76 12.83 12.79 -2.69
C THR A 76 14.05 12.32 -1.90
N SER A 77 13.92 12.22 -0.58
CA SER A 77 14.98 11.81 0.35
C SER A 77 14.35 10.90 1.41
N PRO A 78 14.34 9.58 1.19
CA PRO A 78 13.74 8.65 2.13
C PRO A 78 14.65 8.43 3.34
N ASP A 79 14.04 8.23 4.51
CA ASP A 79 14.76 7.99 5.77
C ASP A 79 15.29 6.54 5.89
N GLN A 80 14.87 5.66 4.99
CA GLN A 80 15.33 4.28 4.88
C GLN A 80 15.65 3.88 3.43
N SER A 81 16.38 2.77 3.26
CA SER A 81 16.72 2.26 1.93
C SER A 81 15.49 1.74 1.20
N ALA A 82 15.35 2.12 -0.07
CA ALA A 82 14.28 1.63 -0.92
C ALA A 82 14.50 0.15 -1.28
N ILE A 83 13.40 -0.60 -1.36
CA ILE A 83 13.36 -1.97 -1.87
C ILE A 83 12.57 -2.02 -3.19
N PRO A 84 12.84 -3.01 -4.06
CA PRO A 84 11.99 -3.24 -5.22
C PRO A 84 10.56 -3.56 -4.81
N TYR A 85 9.59 -3.11 -5.61
CA TYR A 85 8.22 -3.57 -5.52
C TYR A 85 8.10 -5.02 -6.02
N GLU A 86 7.15 -5.76 -5.43
CA GLU A 86 6.86 -7.16 -5.78
C GLU A 86 5.33 -7.29 -5.83
N GLU A 87 4.77 -7.58 -7.01
CA GLU A 87 3.32 -7.56 -7.25
C GLU A 87 2.59 -8.61 -6.41
N GLU A 88 3.20 -9.79 -6.20
CA GLU A 88 2.62 -10.85 -5.38
C GLU A 88 2.36 -10.43 -3.93
N LYS A 89 3.09 -9.44 -3.43
CA LYS A 89 2.96 -8.94 -2.05
C LYS A 89 1.86 -7.89 -1.91
N SER A 90 1.38 -7.30 -3.01
CA SER A 90 0.39 -6.23 -2.97
C SER A 90 -1.06 -6.70 -2.96
N ASN A 91 -1.30 -8.01 -2.95
CA ASN A 91 -2.64 -8.58 -3.00
C ASN A 91 -3.01 -9.22 -1.65
N PRO A 92 -4.05 -8.72 -0.94
CA PRO A 92 -4.48 -9.30 0.32
C PRO A 92 -5.07 -10.69 0.13
N PRO A 93 -5.05 -11.54 1.18
CA PRO A 93 -5.78 -12.80 1.15
C PRO A 93 -7.25 -12.54 0.83
N LYS A 94 -7.84 -13.38 -0.02
CA LYS A 94 -9.28 -13.31 -0.28
C LYS A 94 -10.00 -13.48 1.06
N LYS A 95 -10.79 -12.50 1.49
CA LYS A 95 -11.70 -12.68 2.64
C LYS A 95 -12.56 -13.91 2.35
N GLU A 96 -12.52 -14.92 3.22
CA GLU A 96 -13.52 -15.98 3.20
C GLU A 96 -14.89 -15.30 3.35
N GLN A 97 -15.77 -15.46 2.37
CA GLN A 97 -17.14 -15.01 2.50
C GLN A 97 -17.76 -15.81 3.65
N CYS A 98 -17.99 -15.18 4.81
CA CYS A 98 -18.98 -15.70 5.73
C CYS A 98 -20.30 -15.73 4.95
N HIS A 99 -20.75 -16.93 4.59
CA HIS A 99 -22.10 -17.14 4.11
C HIS A 99 -23.05 -16.65 5.21
N ASP A 100 -23.68 -15.49 5.00
CA ASP A 100 -24.86 -15.09 5.76
C ASP A 100 -26.01 -16.02 5.38
N ASP A 101 -25.95 -17.27 5.84
CA ASP A 101 -27.08 -18.18 5.85
C ASP A 101 -28.04 -17.75 6.97
N ASN A 102 -28.75 -16.65 6.75
CA ASN A 102 -29.96 -16.37 7.52
C ASN A 102 -31.13 -16.16 6.56
N PRO A 103 -31.95 -17.19 6.29
CA PRO A 103 -33.20 -16.99 5.58
C PRO A 103 -34.09 -16.14 6.49
N LYS A 104 -34.41 -14.92 6.02
CA LYS A 104 -35.42 -14.08 6.67
C LYS A 104 -36.72 -14.87 6.74
N LEU A 105 -37.15 -15.20 7.96
CA LEU A 105 -38.50 -15.66 8.29
C LEU A 105 -39.52 -14.54 8.07
#